data_AF-A0A4W4DR53-F1
#
_entry.id   AF-A0A4W4DR53-F1
#
_cell.length_a   1.000
_cell.length_b   1.000
_cell.length_c   1.000
_cell.angle_alpha   90.00
_cell.angle_beta   90.00
_cell.angle_gamma   90.00
#
_symmetry.space_group_name_H-M   'P 1'
#
loop_
_entity.id
_entity.type
_entity.pdbx_description
1 polymer ?
#
loop_
_entity_poly.entity_id
_entity_poly.type
_entity_poly.pdbx_seq_one_letter_code
_entity_poly.pdbx_strand_id
1 'polypeptide(L)'
;MKASGTLREYKVVGRLLPSAKNPTPPLYRMRIFAPNHVVAKSRFWYFVSQLRKMKKASGETVYCGLVHEKSPLKVKNFGIWLRYDSRSGTHNMYREYRDLTTSGAVTQCYRDMGARHRARAHAIQIMKVQVIPANKCRRPAIKQFHVSVCSFPSTEMLTVFCLKMGPGLGADTEVVSEHVTAVFNMSVWSAWVRCTSQQVSHWTGAVTSFSLKPVRKKWPNSSSRSSLPSYNLAALTIGNIPT
;
A
#
# COMPACT_ATOMS: atom_id res chain seq x y z
N MET A 1 14.29 -14.74 -5.45
CA MET A 1 13.98 -13.40 -6.01
C MET A 1 13.97 -12.37 -4.90
N LYS A 2 14.87 -11.37 -4.95
CA LYS A 2 14.71 -10.13 -4.17
C LYS A 2 13.72 -9.27 -4.94
N ALA A 3 12.66 -8.78 -4.30
CA ALA A 3 11.77 -7.79 -4.92
C ALA A 3 12.47 -6.43 -4.87
N SER A 4 13.47 -6.24 -5.73
CA SER A 4 14.15 -4.96 -5.89
C SER A 4 13.42 -4.08 -6.90
N GLY A 5 13.33 -2.80 -6.59
CA GLY A 5 12.67 -1.80 -7.45
C GLY A 5 11.14 -1.81 -7.36
N THR A 6 10.53 -1.05 -8.27
CA THR A 6 9.08 -0.90 -8.39
C THR A 6 8.53 -1.99 -9.29
N LEU A 7 7.55 -2.75 -8.81
CA LEU A 7 6.91 -3.80 -9.60
C LEU A 7 5.99 -3.17 -10.65
N ARG A 8 5.87 -3.82 -11.80
CA ARG A 8 4.96 -3.43 -12.89
C ARG A 8 3.88 -4.49 -13.04
N GLU A 9 2.69 -4.07 -13.44
CA GLU A 9 1.58 -5.00 -13.70
C GLU A 9 1.66 -5.50 -15.15
N TYR A 10 1.61 -6.81 -15.32
CA TYR A 10 1.57 -7.46 -16.62
C TYR A 10 0.31 -8.30 -16.76
N LYS A 11 -0.32 -8.21 -17.92
CA LYS A 11 -1.35 -9.15 -18.40
C LYS A 11 -0.64 -10.19 -19.26
N VAL A 12 -0.59 -11.42 -18.77
CA VAL A 12 0.00 -12.56 -19.49
C VAL A 12 -1.11 -13.51 -19.90
N VAL A 13 -1.11 -13.91 -21.16
CA VAL A 13 -2.03 -14.90 -21.72
C VAL A 13 -1.20 -16.01 -22.35
N GLY A 14 -1.56 -17.26 -22.04
CA GLY A 14 -0.94 -18.43 -22.63
C GLY A 14 -1.94 -19.56 -22.82
N ARG A 15 -1.57 -20.49 -23.68
CA ARG A 15 -2.36 -21.68 -24.01
C ARG A 15 -1.46 -22.88 -24.22
N LEU A 16 -2.05 -24.06 -24.30
CA LEU A 16 -1.36 -25.26 -24.78
C LEU A 16 -1.13 -25.14 -26.29
N LEU A 17 -0.11 -25.82 -26.81
CA LEU A 17 0.05 -25.95 -28.27
C LEU A 17 -1.15 -26.74 -28.84
N PRO A 18 -1.68 -26.33 -30.01
CA PRO A 18 -2.74 -27.08 -30.67
C PRO A 18 -2.23 -28.47 -31.05
N SER A 19 -3.07 -29.49 -30.84
CA SER A 19 -2.77 -30.89 -31.17
C SER A 19 -3.96 -31.50 -31.91
N ALA A 20 -3.77 -32.59 -32.65
CA ALA A 20 -4.86 -33.28 -33.37
C ALA A 20 -6.04 -33.63 -32.44
N LYS A 21 -5.77 -33.93 -31.17
CA LYS A 21 -6.81 -34.22 -30.17
C LYS A 21 -7.56 -32.98 -29.69
N ASN A 22 -6.89 -31.82 -29.65
CA ASN A 22 -7.43 -30.56 -29.14
C ASN A 22 -6.92 -29.42 -30.04
N PRO A 23 -7.59 -29.15 -31.19
CA PRO A 23 -7.14 -28.16 -32.15
C PRO A 23 -7.27 -26.73 -31.60
N THR A 24 -8.26 -26.49 -30.74
CA THR A 24 -8.56 -25.16 -30.15
C THR A 24 -8.41 -25.20 -28.62
N PRO A 25 -7.19 -25.19 -28.08
CA PRO A 25 -6.97 -25.22 -26.64
C PRO A 25 -7.45 -23.92 -25.97
N PRO A 26 -7.95 -23.99 -24.72
CA PRO A 26 -8.43 -22.81 -24.00
C PRO A 26 -7.30 -21.84 -23.66
N LEU A 27 -7.62 -20.54 -23.68
CA LEU A 27 -6.68 -19.47 -23.32
C LEU A 27 -6.77 -19.15 -21.83
N TYR A 28 -5.63 -19.10 -21.16
CA TYR A 28 -5.52 -18.73 -19.75
C TYR A 28 -4.89 -17.36 -19.60
N ARG A 29 -5.57 -16.47 -18.87
CA ARG A 29 -5.12 -15.10 -18.58
C ARG A 29 -4.80 -14.96 -17.10
N MET A 30 -3.64 -14.37 -16.78
CA MET A 30 -3.27 -13.97 -15.43
C MET A 30 -2.79 -12.53 -15.36
N ARG A 31 -3.03 -11.90 -14.21
CA ARG A 31 -2.43 -10.61 -13.82
C ARG A 31 -1.22 -10.91 -12.94
N ILE A 32 -0.05 -10.44 -13.33
CA ILE A 32 1.22 -10.75 -12.66
C ILE A 32 1.97 -9.47 -12.38
N PHE A 33 2.50 -9.35 -11.16
CA PHE A 33 3.34 -8.23 -10.76
C PHE A 33 4.80 -8.67 -10.79
N ALA A 34 5.60 -7.99 -11.62
CA ALA A 34 7.00 -8.33 -11.83
C ALA A 34 7.80 -7.08 -12.23
N PRO A 35 9.13 -7.04 -12.03
CA PRO A 35 9.93 -5.91 -12.48
C PRO A 35 9.99 -5.81 -14.01
N ASN A 36 10.09 -6.95 -14.69
CA ASN A 36 10.30 -7.06 -16.12
C ASN A 36 9.44 -8.18 -16.73
N HIS A 37 9.16 -8.07 -18.03
CA HIS A 37 8.27 -8.98 -18.75
C HIS A 37 8.79 -10.43 -18.79
N VAL A 38 10.11 -10.64 -18.77
CA VAL A 38 10.74 -11.98 -18.70
C VAL A 38 10.35 -12.69 -17.41
N VAL A 39 10.45 -11.99 -16.28
CA VAL A 39 10.03 -12.53 -14.98
C VAL A 39 8.52 -12.74 -14.94
N ALA A 40 7.74 -11.85 -15.55
CA ALA A 40 6.29 -12.03 -15.66
C ALA A 40 5.93 -13.35 -16.38
N LYS A 41 6.56 -13.64 -17.53
CA LYS A 41 6.39 -14.91 -18.25
C LYS A 41 6.81 -16.11 -17.41
N SER A 42 7.94 -16.02 -16.69
CA SER A 42 8.40 -17.09 -15.80
C SER A 42 7.40 -17.38 -14.67
N ARG A 43 6.89 -16.33 -14.01
CA ARG A 43 5.87 -16.48 -12.95
C ARG A 43 4.54 -17.02 -13.48
N PHE A 44 4.16 -16.67 -14.71
CA PHE A 44 2.98 -17.25 -15.35
C PHE A 44 3.08 -18.76 -15.43
N TRP A 45 4.16 -19.28 -16.01
CA TRP A 45 4.37 -20.73 -16.14
C TRP A 45 4.49 -21.43 -14.78
N TYR A 46 5.08 -20.77 -13.77
CA TYR A 46 5.11 -21.30 -12.41
C TYR A 46 3.70 -21.55 -11.87
N PHE A 47 2.80 -20.56 -11.93
CA PHE A 47 1.43 -20.74 -11.42
C PHE A 47 0.58 -21.66 -12.28
N VAL A 48 0.71 -21.57 -13.60
CA VAL A 48 -0.08 -22.39 -14.52
C VAL A 48 0.25 -23.88 -14.39
N SER A 49 1.52 -24.22 -14.12
CA SER A 49 1.91 -25.60 -13.86
C SER A 49 1.30 -26.15 -12.57
N GLN A 50 1.16 -25.32 -11.53
CA GLN A 50 0.51 -25.70 -10.27
C GLN A 50 -1.01 -25.82 -10.41
N LEU A 51 -1.66 -24.92 -11.15
CA LEU A 51 -3.12 -24.85 -11.23
C LEU A 51 -3.72 -25.77 -12.30
N ARG A 52 -3.06 -25.91 -13.45
CA ARG A 52 -3.59 -26.58 -14.65
C ARG A 52 -2.65 -27.65 -15.21
N LYS A 53 -1.56 -27.97 -14.51
CA LYS A 53 -0.57 -29.00 -14.91
C LYS A 53 0.02 -28.80 -16.32
N MET A 54 0.00 -27.58 -16.85
CA MET A 54 0.61 -27.26 -18.15
C MET A 54 2.06 -26.82 -17.96
N LYS A 55 2.95 -27.28 -18.85
CA LYS A 55 4.38 -26.93 -18.84
C LYS A 55 4.67 -25.92 -19.95
N LYS A 56 5.74 -25.14 -19.77
CA LYS A 56 6.24 -24.20 -20.79
C LYS A 56 6.61 -24.89 -22.10
N ALA A 57 7.10 -26.13 -22.05
CA ALA A 57 7.48 -26.88 -23.25
C ALA A 57 6.27 -27.30 -24.12
N SER A 58 5.13 -27.56 -23.48
CA SER A 58 3.91 -28.01 -24.17
C SER A 58 2.97 -26.87 -24.55
N GLY A 59 3.34 -25.63 -24.26
CA GLY A 59 2.45 -24.49 -24.43
C GLY A 59 3.19 -23.24 -24.86
N GLU A 60 2.43 -22.25 -25.30
CA GLU A 60 2.96 -21.00 -25.83
C GLU A 60 2.36 -19.80 -25.09
N THR A 61 3.13 -18.71 -25.06
CA THR A 61 2.66 -17.43 -24.51
C THR A 61 2.13 -16.60 -25.66
N VAL A 62 0.80 -16.42 -25.72
CA VAL A 62 0.12 -15.68 -26.78
C VAL A 62 0.33 -14.17 -26.61
N TYR A 63 0.24 -13.68 -25.38
CA TYR A 63 0.33 -12.24 -25.10
C TYR A 63 1.05 -11.97 -23.79
N CYS A 64 1.91 -10.95 -23.79
CA CYS A 64 2.52 -10.42 -22.58
C CYS A 64 2.63 -8.90 -22.74
N GLY A 65 1.71 -8.17 -22.13
CA GLY A 65 1.67 -6.71 -22.19
C GLY A 65 1.60 -6.08 -20.82
N LEU A 66 2.15 -4.87 -20.72
CA LEU A 66 2.10 -4.07 -19.51
C LEU A 66 0.71 -3.45 -19.35
N VAL A 67 0.19 -3.45 -18.13
CA VAL A 67 -1.09 -2.83 -17.78
C VAL A 67 -0.80 -1.50 -17.10
N HIS A 68 -1.32 -0.43 -17.70
CA HIS A 68 -1.25 0.91 -17.12
C HIS A 68 -2.50 1.20 -16.30
N GLU A 69 -2.34 2.00 -15.25
CA GLU A 69 -3.45 2.46 -14.43
C GLU A 69 -4.29 3.49 -15.20
N LYS A 70 -5.62 3.38 -15.14
CA LYS A 70 -6.52 4.29 -15.88
C LYS A 70 -6.44 5.74 -15.41
N SER A 71 -6.18 5.95 -14.12
CA SER A 71 -6.20 7.27 -13.48
C SER A 71 -5.05 7.36 -12.47
N PRO A 72 -3.81 7.61 -12.93
CA PRO A 72 -2.61 7.56 -12.08
C PRO A 72 -2.50 8.74 -11.10
N LEU A 73 -3.26 9.82 -11.31
CA LEU A 73 -3.24 11.01 -10.44
C LEU A 73 -4.21 10.90 -9.26
N LYS A 74 -5.13 9.95 -9.29
CA LYS A 74 -6.16 9.79 -8.26
C LYS A 74 -5.72 8.75 -7.23
N VAL A 75 -5.69 9.16 -5.97
CA VAL A 75 -5.42 8.26 -4.84
C VAL A 75 -6.57 7.26 -4.67
N LYS A 76 -6.23 5.99 -4.49
CA LYS A 76 -7.16 4.88 -4.33
C LYS A 76 -6.77 4.03 -3.13
N ASN A 77 -7.76 3.33 -2.58
CA ASN A 77 -7.51 2.29 -1.59
C ASN A 77 -7.54 0.93 -2.30
N PHE A 78 -6.52 0.12 -2.06
CA PHE A 78 -6.36 -1.21 -2.63
C PHE A 78 -6.45 -2.26 -1.54
N GLY A 79 -7.33 -3.25 -1.73
CA GLY A 79 -7.32 -4.49 -0.96
C GLY A 79 -6.49 -5.54 -1.68
N ILE A 80 -5.60 -6.18 -0.94
CA ILE A 80 -4.72 -7.24 -1.41
C ILE A 80 -5.00 -8.49 -0.58
N TRP A 81 -5.45 -9.54 -1.26
CA TRP A 81 -5.57 -10.88 -0.71
C TRP A 81 -4.33 -11.64 -1.13
N LEU A 82 -3.57 -12.09 -0.14
CA LEU A 82 -2.36 -12.84 -0.34
C LEU A 82 -2.37 -14.13 0.46
N ARG A 83 -1.75 -15.16 -0.11
CA ARG A 83 -1.27 -16.32 0.62
C ARG A 83 0.23 -16.16 0.77
N TYR A 84 0.75 -16.50 1.94
CA TYR A 84 2.20 -16.56 2.13
C TYR A 84 2.60 -17.79 2.92
N ASP A 85 3.82 -18.25 2.66
CA ASP A 85 4.41 -19.36 3.36
C ASP A 85 5.34 -18.82 4.45
N SER A 86 5.02 -19.17 5.70
CA SER A 86 5.87 -18.96 6.85
C SER A 86 6.83 -20.14 7.02
N ARG A 87 7.66 -20.12 8.07
CA ARG A 87 8.52 -21.27 8.41
C ARG A 87 7.72 -22.48 8.89
N SER A 88 6.52 -22.25 9.45
CA SER A 88 5.69 -23.27 10.06
C SER A 88 4.58 -23.77 9.14
N GLY A 89 4.12 -22.96 8.18
CA GLY A 89 3.04 -23.34 7.29
C GLY A 89 2.55 -22.21 6.40
N THR A 90 1.45 -22.45 5.70
CA THR A 90 0.89 -21.48 4.74
C THR A 90 -0.28 -20.71 5.36
N HIS A 91 -0.27 -19.39 5.27
CA HIS A 91 -1.31 -18.55 5.85
C HIS A 91 -1.91 -17.60 4.82
N ASN A 92 -3.23 -17.44 4.89
CA ASN A 92 -3.95 -16.45 4.09
C ASN A 92 -4.06 -15.14 4.86
N MET A 93 -3.82 -14.03 4.18
CA MET A 93 -3.91 -12.70 4.75
C MET A 93 -4.60 -11.73 3.81
N TYR A 94 -5.18 -10.72 4.44
CA TYR A 94 -5.79 -9.60 3.77
C TYR A 94 -5.17 -8.30 4.29
N ARG A 95 -4.66 -7.47 3.38
CA ARG A 95 -4.04 -6.18 3.68
C ARG A 95 -4.62 -5.09 2.80
N GLU A 96 -4.58 -3.86 3.31
CA GLU A 96 -5.10 -2.68 2.62
C GLU A 96 -3.99 -1.65 2.52
N TYR A 97 -3.89 -1.01 1.35
CA TYR A 97 -2.89 0.01 1.04
C TYR A 97 -3.57 1.19 0.37
N ARG A 98 -3.02 2.38 0.58
CA ARG A 98 -3.45 3.60 -0.11
C ARG A 98 -2.33 4.06 -1.04
N ASP A 99 -2.61 4.10 -2.33
CA ASP A 99 -1.62 4.44 -3.36
C ASP A 99 -2.33 5.01 -4.60
N LEU A 100 -1.55 5.55 -5.53
CA LEU A 100 -1.98 6.03 -6.84
C LEU A 100 -2.18 4.88 -7.83
N THR A 101 -1.31 3.86 -7.77
CA THR A 101 -1.28 2.75 -8.74
C THR A 101 -1.40 1.39 -8.08
N THR A 102 -1.97 0.43 -8.81
CA THR A 102 -2.07 -0.97 -8.36
C THR A 102 -0.67 -1.58 -8.13
N SER A 103 0.28 -1.27 -9.02
CA SER A 103 1.70 -1.66 -8.90
C SER A 103 2.38 -1.13 -7.64
N GLY A 104 2.12 0.13 -7.30
CA GLY A 104 2.66 0.77 -6.10
C GLY A 104 2.17 0.07 -4.85
N ALA A 105 0.85 -0.14 -4.73
CA ALA A 105 0.24 -0.82 -3.60
C ALA A 105 0.79 -2.24 -3.40
N VAL A 106 0.98 -2.99 -4.49
CA VAL A 106 1.60 -4.33 -4.45
C VAL A 106 3.07 -4.25 -4.03
N THR A 107 3.82 -3.27 -4.53
CA THR A 107 5.22 -3.06 -4.13
C THR A 107 5.32 -2.75 -2.64
N GLN A 108 4.45 -1.89 -2.11
CA GLN A 108 4.33 -1.63 -0.68
C GLN A 108 4.02 -2.91 0.10
N CYS A 109 3.09 -3.73 -0.39
CA CYS A 109 2.76 -5.02 0.22
C CYS A 109 3.97 -5.96 0.31
N TYR A 110 4.79 -6.07 -0.73
CA TYR A 110 5.99 -6.90 -0.70
C TYR A 110 7.01 -6.38 0.33
N ARG A 111 7.20 -5.07 0.44
CA ARG A 111 8.10 -4.45 1.43
C ARG A 111 7.60 -4.70 2.85
N ASP A 112 6.31 -4.51 3.08
CA ASP A 112 5.64 -4.73 4.36
C ASP A 112 5.74 -6.17 4.86
N MET A 113 5.59 -7.11 3.94
CA MET A 113 5.71 -8.54 4.20
C MET A 113 7.16 -8.95 4.50
N GLY A 114 8.12 -8.34 3.82
CA GLY A 114 9.54 -8.51 4.12
C GLY A 114 9.92 -7.94 5.49
N ALA A 115 9.39 -6.76 5.85
CA ALA A 115 9.72 -6.11 7.13
C ALA A 115 9.06 -6.81 8.33
N ARG A 116 7.74 -7.02 8.30
CA ARG A 116 7.00 -7.54 9.46
C ARG A 116 7.11 -9.05 9.61
N HIS A 117 7.06 -9.78 8.50
CA HIS A 117 6.97 -11.24 8.50
C HIS A 117 8.23 -11.93 7.96
N ARG A 118 9.26 -11.16 7.59
CA ARG A 118 10.49 -11.69 6.95
C ARG A 118 10.20 -12.56 5.73
N ALA A 119 9.07 -12.33 5.08
CA ALA A 119 8.61 -13.12 3.94
C ALA A 119 9.35 -12.67 2.69
N ARG A 120 9.92 -13.64 1.97
CA ARG A 120 10.61 -13.38 0.70
C ARG A 120 9.61 -13.35 -0.44
N ALA A 121 9.96 -12.67 -1.54
CA ALA A 121 9.04 -12.49 -2.67
C ALA A 121 8.52 -13.80 -3.29
N HIS A 122 9.32 -14.88 -3.25
CA HIS A 122 8.90 -16.18 -3.76
C HIS A 122 7.89 -16.90 -2.87
N ALA A 123 7.90 -16.60 -1.57
CA ALA A 123 7.00 -17.19 -0.57
C ALA A 123 5.66 -16.45 -0.48
N ILE A 124 5.43 -15.43 -1.31
CA ILE A 124 4.21 -14.63 -1.33
C ILE A 124 3.49 -14.86 -2.67
N GLN A 125 2.24 -15.27 -2.58
CA GLN A 125 1.32 -15.40 -3.70
C GLN A 125 0.18 -14.41 -3.54
N ILE A 126 0.07 -13.49 -4.49
CA ILE A 126 -1.07 -12.56 -4.55
C ILE A 126 -2.22 -13.27 -5.24
N MET A 127 -3.33 -13.40 -4.54
CA MET A 127 -4.54 -14.06 -5.06
C MET A 127 -5.42 -13.07 -5.80
N LYS A 128 -5.63 -11.89 -5.21
CA LYS A 128 -6.50 -10.85 -5.77
C LYS A 128 -6.01 -9.48 -5.35
N VAL A 129 -6.14 -8.52 -6.25
CA VAL A 129 -5.99 -7.09 -5.97
C VAL A 129 -7.22 -6.37 -6.50
N GLN A 130 -7.85 -5.55 -5.65
CA GLN A 130 -9.06 -4.82 -5.98
C GLN A 130 -9.03 -3.42 -5.37
N VAL A 131 -9.55 -2.43 -6.11
CA VAL A 131 -9.82 -1.10 -5.55
C VAL A 131 -11.05 -1.18 -4.65
N ILE A 132 -10.94 -0.66 -3.44
CA ILE A 132 -11.97 -0.71 -2.41
C ILE A 132 -12.48 0.71 -2.15
N PRO A 133 -13.81 0.92 -2.11
CA PRO A 133 -14.35 2.22 -1.73
C PRO A 133 -14.09 2.51 -0.24
N ALA A 134 -13.93 3.77 0.13
CA ALA A 134 -13.57 4.21 1.48
C ALA A 134 -14.43 3.57 2.59
N ASN A 135 -15.74 3.42 2.34
CA ASN A 135 -16.70 2.84 3.30
C ASN A 135 -16.45 1.36 3.61
N LYS A 136 -15.79 0.62 2.71
CA LYS A 136 -15.54 -0.82 2.86
C LYS A 136 -14.14 -1.14 3.41
N CYS A 137 -13.29 -0.14 3.59
CA CYS A 137 -11.96 -0.35 4.20
C CYS A 137 -12.11 -0.77 5.66
N ARG A 138 -11.32 -1.75 6.08
CA ARG A 138 -11.41 -2.35 7.42
C ARG A 138 -10.25 -1.94 8.33
N ARG A 139 -9.08 -1.60 7.76
CA ARG A 139 -7.86 -1.35 8.54
C ARG A 139 -7.85 0.07 9.15
N PRO A 140 -7.58 0.23 10.46
CA PRO A 140 -7.62 1.54 11.12
C PRO A 140 -6.57 2.51 10.53
N ALA A 141 -5.40 1.99 10.16
CA ALA A 141 -4.33 2.77 9.53
C ALA A 141 -4.73 3.39 8.18
N ILE A 142 -5.72 2.84 7.47
CA ILE A 142 -6.24 3.41 6.22
C ILE A 142 -7.44 4.33 6.51
N LYS A 143 -8.30 3.92 7.46
CA LYS A 143 -9.50 4.69 7.85
C LYS A 143 -9.19 6.10 8.33
N GLN A 144 -8.07 6.30 9.03
CA GLN A 144 -7.67 7.64 9.51
C GLN A 144 -7.49 8.66 8.37
N PHE A 145 -7.20 8.21 7.14
CA PHE A 145 -6.99 9.08 5.98
C PHE A 145 -8.25 9.30 5.14
N HIS A 146 -9.43 8.94 5.64
CA HIS A 146 -10.71 9.15 4.94
C HIS A 146 -11.39 10.47 5.31
N VAL A 147 -10.85 11.20 6.28
CA VAL A 147 -11.33 12.54 6.64
C VAL A 147 -11.07 13.52 5.48
N SER A 148 -12.00 14.45 5.26
CA SER A 148 -11.93 15.44 4.18
C SER A 148 -10.78 16.44 4.38
N VAL A 149 -10.55 16.84 5.63
CA VAL A 149 -9.45 17.71 6.04
C VAL A 149 -8.53 16.90 6.95
N CYS A 150 -7.36 16.58 6.44
CA CYS A 150 -6.35 15.79 7.12
C CYS A 150 -5.10 16.65 7.26
N SER A 151 -4.85 17.18 8.46
CA SER A 151 -3.72 18.06 8.76
C SER A 151 -2.86 17.43 9.84
N PHE A 152 -1.55 17.42 9.64
CA PHE A 152 -0.59 16.89 10.61
C PHE A 152 0.51 17.93 10.86
N PRO A 153 0.90 18.18 12.12
CA PRO A 153 2.04 19.03 12.41
C PRO A 153 3.33 18.32 11.94
N SER A 154 4.22 19.07 11.28
CA SER A 154 5.58 18.60 11.00
C SER A 154 6.44 18.88 12.22
N THR A 155 6.79 17.85 12.99
CA THR A 155 7.53 18.00 14.25
C THR A 155 9.05 17.95 14.08
N GLU A 156 9.57 17.32 13.02
CA GLU A 156 11.01 17.26 12.74
C GLU A 156 11.25 17.27 11.21
N MET A 157 11.81 18.37 10.69
CA MET A 157 12.38 18.38 9.33
C MET A 157 13.80 17.84 9.40
N LEU A 158 13.97 16.55 9.10
CA LEU A 158 15.30 16.03 8.78
C LEU A 158 15.71 16.58 7.41
N THR A 159 16.65 17.51 7.38
CA THR A 159 17.25 18.02 6.15
C THR A 159 18.06 16.90 5.51
N VAL A 160 17.52 16.29 4.45
CA VAL A 160 18.25 15.28 3.66
C VAL A 160 19.18 16.02 2.71
N PHE A 161 20.45 16.19 3.10
CA PHE A 161 21.48 16.66 2.18
C PHE A 161 21.77 15.60 1.12
N CYS A 162 21.51 15.93 -0.15
CA CYS A 162 21.89 15.09 -1.27
C CYS A 162 23.38 15.31 -1.56
N LEU A 163 24.25 14.48 -0.97
CA LEU A 163 25.66 14.47 -1.34
C LEU A 163 25.80 13.92 -2.77
N LYS A 164 26.06 14.83 -3.72
CA LYS A 164 26.52 14.46 -5.06
C LYS A 164 27.98 14.01 -4.93
N MET A 165 28.20 12.70 -4.79
CA MET A 165 29.55 12.13 -4.80
C MET A 165 30.10 12.22 -6.22
N GLY A 166 30.90 13.24 -6.51
CA GLY A 166 31.74 13.32 -7.71
C GLY A 166 32.96 12.40 -7.59
N PRO A 167 33.53 11.93 -8.71
CA PRO A 167 34.71 11.07 -8.67
C PRO A 167 35.95 11.92 -8.32
N GLY A 168 36.39 11.78 -7.07
CA GLY A 168 37.76 11.95 -6.57
C GLY A 168 38.56 13.18 -6.98
N LEU A 169 38.78 14.08 -6.03
CA LEU A 169 40.10 14.60 -5.61
C LEU A 169 39.90 15.35 -4.28
N GLY A 170 40.93 15.35 -3.43
CA GLY A 170 40.85 15.56 -1.99
C GLY A 170 40.40 16.95 -1.50
N ALA A 171 40.18 16.98 -0.18
CA ALA A 171 40.12 18.13 0.71
C ALA A 171 39.56 19.44 0.11
N ASP A 172 38.27 19.67 0.36
CA ASP A 172 37.69 20.91 0.91
C ASP A 172 36.19 20.84 0.66
N THR A 173 35.44 20.44 1.70
CA THR A 173 33.97 20.49 1.63
C THR A 173 33.53 21.92 1.92
N GLU A 174 33.45 22.74 0.88
CA GLU A 174 32.66 23.97 0.96
C GLU A 174 31.19 23.57 1.11
N VAL A 175 30.65 23.79 2.31
CA VAL A 175 29.21 23.78 2.57
C VAL A 175 28.66 25.05 1.93
N VAL A 176 28.31 24.99 0.64
CA VAL A 176 27.49 26.03 0.02
C VAL A 176 26.06 25.84 0.51
N SER A 177 25.77 26.51 1.63
CA SER A 177 24.42 26.75 2.13
C SER A 177 23.72 27.73 1.20
N GLU A 178 23.10 27.24 0.11
CA GLU A 178 22.08 28.04 -0.58
C GLU A 178 20.80 28.02 0.26
N HIS A 179 20.68 29.02 1.12
CA HIS A 179 19.40 29.47 1.63
C HIS A 179 18.59 30.00 0.45
N VAL A 180 17.68 29.19 -0.10
CA VAL A 180 16.51 29.75 -0.80
C VAL A 180 15.55 30.22 0.28
N THR A 181 15.85 31.37 0.88
CA THR A 181 14.87 32.17 1.60
C THR A 181 13.82 32.60 0.59
N ALA A 182 12.69 31.90 0.59
CA ALA A 182 11.46 32.47 0.08
C ALA A 182 11.21 33.74 0.91
N VAL A 183 11.42 34.89 0.28
CA VAL A 183 11.12 36.21 0.82
C VAL A 183 9.61 36.28 1.05
N PHE A 184 9.17 35.92 2.25
CA PHE A 184 7.91 36.39 2.78
C PHE A 184 8.15 37.83 3.22
N ASN A 185 7.74 38.77 2.36
CA ASN A 185 7.81 40.20 2.62
C ASN A 185 6.84 40.53 3.78
N MET A 186 7.34 40.49 5.01
CA MET A 186 6.76 41.21 6.13
C MET A 186 7.63 42.43 6.39
N SER A 187 7.19 43.57 5.90
CA SER A 187 7.68 44.85 6.36
C SER A 187 6.51 45.78 6.63
N VAL A 188 6.60 46.39 7.81
CA VAL A 188 5.96 47.64 8.23
C VAL A 188 4.50 47.59 8.69
N TRP A 189 4.29 47.39 10.00
CA TRP A 189 3.64 48.43 10.81
C TRP A 189 3.95 48.25 12.30
N SER A 190 4.97 48.96 12.76
CA SER A 190 5.15 49.33 14.15
C SER A 190 4.66 50.77 14.31
N ALA A 191 3.59 50.97 15.08
CA ALA A 191 3.25 52.28 15.61
C ALA A 191 2.49 52.10 16.93
N TRP A 192 2.97 52.81 17.95
CA TRP A 192 2.36 53.06 19.28
C TRP A 192 2.55 52.03 20.40
N VAL A 193 3.74 52.10 21.01
CA VAL A 193 3.93 51.93 22.45
C VAL A 193 3.98 53.31 23.11
N ARG A 194 2.96 53.65 23.90
CA ARG A 194 3.01 54.37 25.19
C ARG A 194 1.62 54.96 25.52
N CYS A 195 0.95 54.40 26.51
CA CYS A 195 0.34 55.22 27.56
C CYS A 195 0.17 54.37 28.83
N THR A 196 0.69 54.93 29.91
CA THR A 196 0.83 54.40 31.26
C THR A 196 -0.49 54.39 32.03
N SER A 197 -0.55 53.50 33.02
CA SER A 197 -1.17 53.66 34.35
C SER A 197 -2.68 53.89 34.48
N GLN A 198 -3.29 53.04 35.33
CA GLN A 198 -4.55 53.12 36.11
C GLN A 198 -5.47 51.94 35.77
N GLN A 199 -6.04 51.17 36.71
CA GLN A 199 -6.19 51.29 38.15
C GLN A 199 -6.56 49.90 38.72
N VAL A 200 -6.12 49.62 39.94
CA VAL A 200 -6.58 48.53 40.81
C VAL A 200 -7.93 48.91 41.43
N SER A 201 -8.69 47.91 41.90
CA SER A 201 -9.90 47.91 42.77
C SER A 201 -11.25 47.81 42.03
N HIS A 202 -12.27 47.03 42.44
CA HIS A 202 -12.58 46.24 43.65
C HIS A 202 -13.84 45.36 43.35
N TRP A 203 -13.95 44.16 43.97
CA TRP A 203 -15.17 43.44 44.47
C TRP A 203 -16.35 43.17 43.50
N THR A 204 -17.08 42.06 43.43
CA THR A 204 -17.58 40.99 44.33
C THR A 204 -17.94 39.78 43.42
N GLY A 205 -17.60 38.53 43.74
CA GLY A 205 -18.43 37.64 44.55
C GLY A 205 -19.55 36.94 43.74
N ALA A 206 -19.39 35.65 43.44
CA ALA A 206 -20.47 34.64 43.46
C ALA A 206 -19.93 33.23 43.19
N VAL A 207 -20.22 32.37 44.18
CA VAL A 207 -19.97 30.92 44.25
C VAL A 207 -21.02 30.17 43.43
N THR A 208 -20.66 28.98 42.93
CA THR A 208 -21.46 27.74 42.69
C THR A 208 -21.03 27.09 41.37
N SER A 209 -20.91 25.79 41.17
CA SER A 209 -20.90 24.59 42.02
C SER A 209 -20.35 23.45 41.15
N PHE A 210 -19.50 22.61 41.72
CA PHE A 210 -18.96 21.39 41.13
C PHE A 210 -20.08 20.34 40.94
N SER A 211 -20.13 19.67 39.79
CA SER A 211 -20.92 18.43 39.64
C SER A 211 -20.08 17.35 38.96
N LEU A 212 -19.64 16.38 39.77
CA LEU A 212 -18.96 15.16 39.36
C LEU A 212 -20.00 14.13 38.90
N LYS A 213 -19.88 13.60 37.68
CA LYS A 213 -20.60 12.41 37.22
C LYS A 213 -19.72 11.16 37.36
N PRO A 214 -20.16 10.10 38.06
CA PRO A 214 -19.45 8.83 38.07
C PRO A 214 -19.85 7.98 36.87
N VAL A 215 -18.90 7.53 36.06
CA VAL A 215 -19.11 6.46 35.07
C VAL A 215 -18.42 5.19 35.56
N ARG A 216 -19.24 4.25 36.06
CA ARG A 216 -18.86 2.87 36.40
C ARG A 216 -18.36 2.14 35.15
N LYS A 217 -17.10 1.70 35.17
CA LYS A 217 -16.57 0.67 34.26
C LYS A 217 -17.17 -0.69 34.63
N LYS A 218 -17.77 -1.39 33.66
CA LYS A 218 -18.20 -2.78 33.78
C LYS A 218 -17.50 -3.57 32.67
N TRP A 219 -16.53 -4.41 33.03
CA TRP A 219 -15.98 -5.44 32.16
C TRP A 219 -16.83 -6.70 32.30
N PRO A 220 -17.27 -7.34 31.20
CA PRO A 220 -17.63 -8.74 31.23
C PRO A 220 -16.50 -9.59 30.64
N ASN A 221 -15.92 -10.44 31.49
CA ASN A 221 -15.36 -11.71 31.06
C ASN A 221 -16.51 -12.60 30.59
N SER A 222 -16.44 -13.14 29.38
CA SER A 222 -17.04 -14.45 29.09
C SER A 222 -16.34 -15.10 27.90
N SER A 223 -15.79 -16.27 28.20
CA SER A 223 -15.48 -17.34 27.28
C SER A 223 -16.70 -17.72 26.43
N SER A 224 -16.54 -17.75 25.11
CA SER A 224 -17.33 -18.63 24.26
C SER A 224 -16.51 -19.06 23.04
N ARG A 225 -16.27 -20.37 22.96
CA ARG A 225 -16.02 -21.07 21.69
C ARG A 225 -17.18 -20.73 20.76
N SER A 226 -16.87 -20.20 19.59
CA SER A 226 -17.75 -20.30 18.43
C SER A 226 -16.91 -20.76 17.24
N SER A 227 -17.19 -21.99 16.84
CA SER A 227 -16.85 -22.56 15.55
C SER A 227 -17.43 -21.67 14.44
N LEU A 228 -16.61 -21.36 13.43
CA LEU A 228 -17.08 -20.77 12.18
C LEU A 228 -16.74 -21.70 11.01
N PRO A 229 -17.55 -21.67 9.94
CA PRO A 229 -17.80 -22.81 9.07
C PRO A 229 -16.70 -23.02 8.03
N SER A 230 -16.56 -24.28 7.64
CA SER A 230 -15.90 -24.71 6.40
C SER A 230 -16.59 -24.06 5.19
N TYR A 231 -15.92 -23.09 4.57
CA TYR A 231 -16.35 -22.58 3.27
C TYR A 231 -15.60 -23.32 2.16
N ASN A 232 -16.41 -24.05 1.41
CA ASN A 232 -16.07 -24.80 0.21
C ASN A 232 -15.31 -23.97 -0.84
N LEU A 233 -14.46 -24.69 -1.56
CA LEU A 233 -13.84 -24.32 -2.83
C LEU A 233 -14.89 -23.86 -3.87
N ALA A 234 -14.71 -22.64 -4.41
CA ALA A 234 -15.12 -22.12 -5.73
C ALA A 234 -15.32 -20.59 -5.58
N ALA A 235 -14.94 -19.68 -6.47
CA ALA A 235 -14.84 -19.77 -7.91
C ALA A 235 -13.68 -18.90 -8.44
N LEU A 236 -12.83 -19.51 -9.27
CA LEU A 236 -12.05 -18.82 -10.28
C LEU A 236 -13.04 -18.30 -11.34
N THR A 237 -13.06 -17.00 -11.57
CA THR A 237 -13.79 -16.41 -12.70
C THR A 237 -13.10 -16.82 -14.00
N ILE A 238 -13.59 -17.89 -14.61
CA ILE A 238 -13.30 -18.29 -15.98
C ILE A 238 -14.11 -17.36 -16.88
N GLY A 239 -13.49 -16.30 -17.36
CA GLY A 239 -14.01 -15.56 -18.51
C GLY A 239 -13.55 -16.24 -19.77
N ASN A 240 -14.39 -17.09 -20.36
CA ASN A 240 -14.26 -17.44 -21.78
C ASN A 240 -14.47 -16.15 -22.58
N ILE A 241 -13.47 -15.79 -23.37
CA ILE A 241 -13.59 -14.72 -24.37
C ILE A 241 -14.12 -15.41 -25.63
N PRO A 242 -15.36 -15.12 -26.10
CA PRO A 242 -15.79 -15.61 -27.40
C PRO A 242 -14.94 -14.95 -28.50
N THR A 243 -14.71 -15.74 -29.56
CA THR A 243 -13.93 -15.44 -30.76
C THR A 243 -14.23 -14.09 -31.38
#